data_AF-A0A0K6IWN2-F1
#
_entry.id   AF-A0A0K6IWN2-F1
#
_cell.length_a   1.000
_cell.length_b   1.000
_cell.length_c   1.000
_cell.angle_alpha   90.00
_cell.angle_beta   90.00
_cell.angle_gamma   90.00
#
_symmetry.space_group_name_H-M   'P 1'
#
loop_
_entity.id
_entity.type
_entity.pdbx_description
1 polymer ?
#
loop_
_entity_poly.entity_id
_entity_poly.type
_entity_poly.pdbx_seq_one_letter_code
_entity_poly.pdbx_strand_id
1 'polypeptide(L)'
;MSKKTPDERSAERQTDPSGDNDELQALFDSIVGSAGSVSEPEEPPAQGDSDELQALFDAVAQQFSAAEEGARQESPAAPAPAPCQVPHDELVQRLGKVARQLHEALKELGCETVIAEAAQAVPDARQRLHYIAQMTEQAASRVLNATDIAIPLQKSLAEKAEALKKRWDDLFANRLSPQEFRELAHDTRAFLADVADTSRATTQQLMEIMMAQDFQDLTGQVIKKVIEIVSRIETELLQILIEAIPEEARPKKAVEVSLMNGPVIDTRKEGVITSQEEVDDLLKSLGF
;
A
#
# COMPACT_ATOMS: atom_id res chain seq x y z
N MET A 1 -56.26 16.64 35.86
CA MET A 1 -56.11 16.43 34.40
C MET A 1 -54.74 16.97 34.04
N SER A 2 -53.69 16.13 34.01
CA SER A 2 -53.24 15.36 32.83
C SER A 2 -52.84 16.32 31.69
N LYS A 3 -51.61 16.44 31.19
CA LYS A 3 -50.52 15.47 30.89
C LYS A 3 -49.24 16.31 30.56
N LYS A 4 -48.02 15.92 31.01
CA LYS A 4 -46.95 15.21 30.25
C LYS A 4 -45.98 16.18 29.50
N THR A 5 -44.89 16.64 30.14
CA THR A 5 -43.44 16.22 30.04
C THR A 5 -42.65 16.80 28.84
N PRO A 6 -41.31 16.95 28.96
CA PRO A 6 -40.53 18.12 28.54
C PRO A 6 -39.83 17.98 27.17
N ASP A 7 -39.45 19.12 26.59
CA ASP A 7 -38.68 19.24 25.34
C ASP A 7 -37.17 19.10 25.67
N GLU A 8 -36.64 17.88 25.49
CA GLU A 8 -35.21 17.61 25.35
C GLU A 8 -34.73 18.20 24.03
N ARG A 9 -34.19 19.42 24.05
CA ARG A 9 -33.34 19.91 22.97
C ARG A 9 -31.91 19.42 23.15
N SER A 10 -31.61 18.36 22.42
CA SER A 10 -30.36 18.06 21.73
C SER A 10 -29.14 18.86 22.17
N ALA A 11 -28.28 18.23 22.97
CA ALA A 11 -26.87 18.57 23.03
C ALA A 11 -26.22 18.13 21.71
N GLU A 12 -26.22 19.01 20.71
CA GLU A 12 -25.34 18.87 19.55
C GLU A 12 -23.90 19.09 20.02
N ARG A 13 -23.12 18.01 20.11
CA ARG A 13 -21.65 18.10 20.10
C ARG A 13 -21.26 18.73 18.77
N GLN A 14 -20.94 20.02 18.82
CA GLN A 14 -20.15 20.70 17.80
C GLN A 14 -18.76 20.02 17.78
N THR A 15 -18.58 19.06 16.89
CA THR A 15 -17.26 18.64 16.45
C THR A 15 -16.81 19.70 15.45
N ASP A 16 -16.00 20.66 15.91
CA ASP A 16 -15.34 21.64 15.05
C ASP A 16 -14.43 20.89 14.06
N PRO A 17 -14.71 20.90 12.74
CA PRO A 17 -13.86 20.25 11.74
C PRO A 17 -12.57 21.05 11.45
N SER A 18 -12.35 22.18 12.13
CA SER A 18 -11.21 23.07 11.93
C SER A 18 -10.04 22.79 12.86
N GLY A 19 -10.28 22.18 14.04
CA GLY A 19 -9.23 21.95 15.05
C GLY A 19 -8.27 20.83 14.67
N ASP A 20 -8.78 19.74 14.11
CA ASP A 20 -7.96 18.59 13.69
C ASP A 20 -7.00 18.95 12.54
N ASN A 21 -7.39 19.90 11.68
CA ASN A 21 -6.54 20.30 10.55
C ASN A 21 -5.31 21.09 11.01
N ASP A 22 -5.43 21.90 12.06
CA ASP A 22 -4.32 22.67 12.63
C ASP A 22 -3.35 21.78 13.41
N GLU A 23 -3.85 20.75 14.12
CA GLU A 23 -3.00 19.76 14.79
C GLU A 23 -2.23 18.88 13.79
N LEU A 24 -2.86 18.50 12.67
CA LEU A 24 -2.20 17.76 11.60
C LEU A 24 -1.16 18.61 10.86
N GLN A 25 -1.44 19.90 10.65
CA GLN A 25 -0.49 20.86 10.10
C GLN A 25 0.75 20.99 11.01
N ALA A 26 0.55 21.08 12.33
CA ALA A 26 1.63 21.17 13.31
C ALA A 26 2.48 19.89 13.38
N LEU A 27 1.87 18.71 13.22
CA LEU A 27 2.58 17.43 13.13
C LEU A 27 3.40 17.34 11.84
N PHE A 28 2.87 17.82 10.72
CA PHE A 28 3.60 17.85 9.44
C PHE A 28 4.81 18.78 9.50
N ASP A 29 4.65 19.99 10.04
CA ASP A 29 5.74 20.96 10.20
C ASP A 29 6.83 20.45 11.18
N SER A 30 6.45 19.67 12.20
CA SER A 30 7.40 19.01 13.10
C SER A 30 8.25 17.94 12.40
N ILE A 31 7.65 17.18 11.47
CA ILE A 31 8.34 16.16 10.66
C ILE A 31 9.28 16.82 9.64
N VAL A 32 8.85 17.92 9.01
CA VAL A 32 9.67 18.69 8.06
C VAL A 32 10.81 19.42 8.78
N GLY A 33 10.58 19.94 10.00
CA GLY A 33 11.60 20.57 10.84
C GLY A 33 12.70 19.62 11.33
N SER A 34 12.38 18.32 11.44
CA SER A 34 13.34 17.27 11.79
C SER A 34 14.22 16.82 10.59
N ALA A 35 13.77 17.05 9.36
CA ALA A 35 14.47 16.66 8.14
C ALA A 35 15.48 17.71 7.61
N GLY A 36 15.67 18.81 8.33
CA GLY A 36 16.51 19.94 7.91
C GLY A 36 18.00 19.80 8.23
N SER A 37 18.72 18.89 7.57
CA SER A 37 20.11 19.11 7.13
C SER A 37 20.59 17.99 6.18
N VAL A 38 20.07 18.00 4.96
CA VAL A 38 20.75 17.31 3.85
C VAL A 38 21.09 18.35 2.82
N SER A 39 22.39 18.64 2.73
CA SER A 39 23.01 19.53 1.74
C SER A 39 22.72 19.07 0.30
N GLU A 40 22.79 20.02 -0.63
CA GLU A 40 22.59 19.87 -2.09
C GLU A 40 23.15 18.59 -2.73
N PRO A 41 22.53 18.07 -3.81
CA PRO A 41 23.10 17.00 -4.60
C PRO A 41 24.26 17.54 -5.46
N GLU A 42 25.49 17.28 -5.06
CA GLU A 42 26.67 17.34 -5.93
C GLU A 42 26.56 16.27 -7.04
N GLU A 43 26.91 16.65 -8.27
CA GLU A 43 27.10 15.72 -9.39
C GLU A 43 28.07 14.58 -9.01
N PRO A 44 27.84 13.34 -9.47
CA PRO A 44 28.69 12.23 -9.06
C PRO A 44 30.05 12.33 -9.76
N PRO A 45 31.18 12.14 -9.05
CA PRO A 45 32.42 11.80 -9.72
C PRO A 45 32.26 10.38 -10.27
N ALA A 46 32.18 10.27 -11.58
CA ALA A 46 32.32 8.99 -12.27
C ALA A 46 33.71 8.38 -11.97
N GLN A 47 33.73 7.06 -11.76
CA GLN A 47 34.88 6.14 -11.85
C GLN A 47 35.58 5.63 -10.58
N GLY A 48 34.97 5.72 -9.38
CA GLY A 48 35.53 5.07 -8.16
C GLY A 48 34.81 3.77 -7.76
N ASP A 49 33.52 3.88 -7.45
CA ASP A 49 32.79 2.81 -6.74
C ASP A 49 32.45 1.58 -7.60
N SER A 50 32.37 1.73 -8.93
CA SER A 50 32.03 0.60 -9.82
C SER A 50 33.14 -0.46 -9.87
N ASP A 51 34.40 -0.06 -9.75
CA ASP A 51 35.54 -0.97 -9.84
C ASP A 51 35.75 -1.73 -8.52
N GLU A 52 35.47 -1.08 -7.38
CA GLU A 52 35.53 -1.71 -6.06
C GLU A 52 34.38 -2.71 -5.87
N LEU A 53 33.17 -2.38 -6.34
CA LEU A 53 32.04 -3.32 -6.35
C LEU A 53 32.29 -4.50 -7.30
N GLN A 54 32.88 -4.25 -8.48
CA GLN A 54 33.26 -5.33 -9.40
C GLN A 54 34.33 -6.24 -8.78
N ALA A 55 35.31 -5.69 -8.07
CA ALA A 55 36.33 -6.46 -7.35
C ALA A 55 35.74 -7.31 -6.21
N LEU A 56 34.73 -6.80 -5.50
CA LEU A 56 33.98 -7.55 -4.48
C LEU A 56 33.19 -8.72 -5.10
N PHE A 57 32.55 -8.51 -6.25
CA PHE A 57 31.85 -9.57 -6.97
C PHE A 57 32.82 -10.66 -7.46
N ASP A 58 33.97 -10.29 -8.01
CA ASP A 58 34.99 -11.23 -8.47
C ASP A 58 35.62 -12.00 -7.29
N ALA A 59 35.81 -11.36 -6.13
CA ALA A 59 36.29 -12.02 -4.92
C ALA A 59 35.30 -13.08 -4.40
N VAL A 60 33.99 -12.79 -4.41
CA VAL A 60 32.96 -13.76 -4.02
C VAL A 60 32.90 -14.91 -5.03
N ALA A 61 32.99 -14.64 -6.33
CA ALA A 61 33.03 -15.68 -7.36
C ALA A 61 34.25 -16.60 -7.21
N GLN A 62 35.43 -16.06 -6.90
CA GLN A 62 36.64 -16.86 -6.61
C GLN A 62 36.51 -17.68 -5.32
N GLN A 63 35.80 -17.18 -4.30
CA GLN A 63 35.59 -17.90 -3.05
C GLN A 63 34.71 -19.15 -3.23
N PHE A 64 33.71 -19.09 -4.13
CA PHE A 64 32.92 -20.26 -4.52
C PHE A 64 33.68 -21.21 -5.45
N SER A 65 34.53 -20.69 -6.35
CA SER A 65 35.36 -21.49 -7.26
C SER A 65 36.44 -22.27 -6.50
N ALA A 66 37.08 -21.65 -5.50
CA ALA A 66 38.08 -22.29 -4.66
C ALA A 66 37.50 -23.39 -3.76
N ALA A 67 36.22 -23.29 -3.40
CA ALA A 67 35.50 -24.35 -2.67
C ALA A 67 35.23 -25.58 -3.55
N GLU A 68 35.13 -25.43 -4.87
CA GLU A 68 34.99 -26.56 -5.81
C GLU A 68 36.35 -27.19 -6.18
N GLU A 69 37.43 -26.42 -6.27
CA GLU A 69 38.76 -26.95 -6.61
C GLU A 69 39.52 -27.60 -5.44
N GLY A 70 39.23 -27.18 -4.19
CA GLY A 70 39.79 -27.82 -2.99
C GLY A 70 39.34 -29.27 -2.78
N ALA A 71 38.29 -29.72 -3.48
CA ALA A 71 37.74 -31.07 -3.39
C ALA A 71 38.34 -32.08 -4.39
N ARG A 72 39.31 -31.67 -5.25
CA ARG A 72 39.90 -32.55 -6.28
C ARG A 72 41.37 -32.92 -6.09
N GLN A 73 42.00 -32.59 -4.96
CA GLN A 73 43.33 -33.13 -4.65
C GLN A 73 43.26 -34.56 -4.11
N GLU A 74 43.71 -35.48 -4.95
CA GLU A 74 43.96 -36.89 -4.67
C GLU A 74 44.83 -37.08 -3.40
N SER A 75 44.35 -37.92 -2.48
CA SER A 75 45.15 -38.53 -1.42
C SER A 75 44.75 -40.01 -1.29
N PRO A 76 45.72 -40.94 -1.11
CA PRO A 76 45.53 -42.35 -1.41
C PRO A 76 44.66 -43.09 -0.39
N ALA A 77 43.95 -44.10 -0.92
CA ALA A 77 42.94 -44.91 -0.27
C ALA A 77 43.28 -45.42 1.14
N ALA A 78 42.38 -45.12 2.09
CA ALA A 78 42.06 -45.95 3.24
C ALA A 78 40.51 -46.01 3.36
N PRO A 79 39.91 -47.16 3.70
CA PRO A 79 38.46 -47.34 3.59
C PRO A 79 37.75 -46.61 4.74
N ALA A 80 37.10 -45.50 4.41
CA ALA A 80 36.17 -44.81 5.30
C ALA A 80 34.83 -45.58 5.37
N PRO A 81 34.12 -45.55 6.51
CA PRO A 81 32.85 -46.25 6.67
C PRO A 81 31.82 -45.66 5.71
N ALA A 82 30.97 -46.54 5.14
CA ALA A 82 30.01 -46.21 4.11
C ALA A 82 29.18 -44.96 4.48
N PRO A 83 29.03 -43.98 3.57
CA PRO A 83 28.05 -42.92 3.76
C PRO A 83 26.66 -43.57 3.83
N CYS A 84 25.83 -43.16 4.78
CA CYS A 84 24.39 -43.43 4.75
C CYS A 84 23.79 -42.73 3.52
N GLN A 85 24.02 -43.32 2.35
CA GLN A 85 23.32 -43.00 1.12
C GLN A 85 21.95 -43.63 1.28
N VAL A 86 21.04 -42.92 1.94
CA VAL A 86 19.61 -43.19 1.71
C VAL A 86 19.42 -42.93 0.23
N PRO A 87 19.14 -43.96 -0.60
CA PRO A 87 19.02 -43.77 -2.03
C PRO A 87 17.99 -42.67 -2.28
N HIS A 88 18.27 -41.73 -3.18
CA HIS A 88 17.33 -40.66 -3.53
C HIS A 88 15.93 -41.22 -3.87
N ASP A 89 15.89 -42.45 -4.39
CA ASP A 89 14.70 -43.27 -4.62
C ASP A 89 13.92 -43.64 -3.36
N GLU A 90 14.59 -44.02 -2.25
CA GLU A 90 13.90 -44.28 -0.97
C GLU A 90 13.31 -43.00 -0.39
N LEU A 91 14.01 -41.86 -0.53
CA LEU A 91 13.52 -40.57 -0.05
C LEU A 91 12.27 -40.13 -0.83
N VAL A 92 12.30 -40.26 -2.17
CA VAL A 92 11.15 -39.96 -3.04
C VAL A 92 9.99 -40.92 -2.79
N GLN A 93 10.24 -42.21 -2.57
CA GLN A 93 9.19 -43.16 -2.20
C GLN A 93 8.57 -42.86 -0.83
N ARG A 94 9.39 -42.45 0.15
CA ARG A 94 8.90 -42.07 1.48
C ARG A 94 8.08 -40.78 1.41
N LEU A 95 8.52 -39.79 0.65
CA LEU A 95 7.78 -38.56 0.38
C LEU A 95 6.44 -38.86 -0.33
N GLY A 96 6.44 -39.79 -1.30
CA GLY A 96 5.23 -40.25 -1.98
C GLY A 96 4.24 -40.97 -1.06
N LYS A 97 4.71 -41.78 -0.09
CA LYS A 97 3.86 -42.39 0.94
C LYS A 97 3.25 -41.35 1.87
N VAL A 98 4.05 -40.38 2.33
CA VAL A 98 3.58 -39.28 3.19
C VAL A 98 2.56 -38.42 2.44
N ALA A 99 2.80 -38.07 1.18
CA ALA A 99 1.87 -37.32 0.36
C ALA A 99 0.54 -38.05 0.13
N ARG A 100 0.57 -39.38 -0.09
CA ARG A 100 -0.66 -40.21 -0.17
C ARG A 100 -1.40 -40.30 1.15
N GLN A 101 -0.69 -40.45 2.27
CA GLN A 101 -1.31 -40.47 3.60
C GLN A 101 -1.98 -39.13 3.92
N LEU A 102 -1.32 -38.01 3.60
CA LEU A 102 -1.90 -36.68 3.72
C LEU A 102 -3.13 -36.53 2.83
N HIS A 103 -3.05 -36.97 1.57
CA HIS A 103 -4.15 -36.90 0.62
C HIS A 103 -5.36 -37.73 1.09
N GLU A 104 -5.15 -38.96 1.56
CA GLU A 104 -6.25 -39.79 2.06
C GLU A 104 -6.86 -39.20 3.35
N ALA A 105 -6.05 -38.62 4.24
CA ALA A 105 -6.54 -37.90 5.42
C ALA A 105 -7.37 -36.67 5.04
N LEU A 106 -6.91 -35.85 4.08
CA LEU A 106 -7.64 -34.69 3.57
C LEU A 106 -8.97 -35.09 2.90
N LYS A 107 -8.98 -36.24 2.23
CA LYS A 107 -10.16 -36.83 1.61
C LYS A 107 -11.15 -37.38 2.64
N GLU A 108 -10.67 -38.06 3.69
CA GLU A 108 -11.50 -38.50 4.82
C GLU A 108 -12.12 -37.32 5.58
N LEU A 109 -11.42 -36.19 5.64
CA LEU A 109 -11.89 -34.93 6.26
C LEU A 109 -12.78 -34.08 5.35
N GLY A 110 -13.07 -34.51 4.11
CA GLY A 110 -13.87 -33.72 3.16
C GLY A 110 -13.20 -32.42 2.68
N CYS A 111 -11.90 -32.22 2.96
CA CYS A 111 -11.15 -30.99 2.69
C CYS A 111 -10.65 -30.88 1.25
N GLU A 112 -10.77 -31.95 0.47
CA GLU A 112 -10.15 -32.08 -0.85
C GLU A 112 -10.67 -31.04 -1.84
N THR A 113 -11.97 -30.73 -1.78
CA THR A 113 -12.61 -29.71 -2.63
C THR A 113 -12.17 -28.31 -2.23
N VAL A 114 -12.18 -28.00 -0.93
CA VAL A 114 -11.84 -26.66 -0.40
C VAL A 114 -10.39 -26.31 -0.67
N ILE A 115 -9.47 -27.25 -0.46
CA ILE A 115 -8.05 -27.06 -0.74
C ILE A 115 -7.81 -26.91 -2.25
N ALA A 116 -8.51 -27.68 -3.09
CA ALA A 116 -8.43 -27.54 -4.53
C ALA A 116 -8.97 -26.18 -5.02
N GLU A 117 -10.08 -25.70 -4.45
CA GLU A 117 -10.65 -24.40 -4.77
C GLU A 117 -9.75 -23.24 -4.30
N ALA A 118 -9.26 -23.30 -3.06
CA ALA A 118 -8.31 -22.31 -2.55
C ALA A 118 -7.00 -22.30 -3.36
N ALA A 119 -6.48 -23.47 -3.74
CA ALA A 119 -5.28 -23.59 -4.58
C ALA A 119 -5.48 -22.95 -5.97
N GLN A 120 -6.70 -22.91 -6.49
CA GLN A 120 -7.03 -22.22 -7.74
C GLN A 120 -7.31 -20.73 -7.55
N ALA A 121 -7.95 -20.34 -6.44
CA ALA A 121 -8.42 -18.97 -6.21
C ALA A 121 -7.36 -18.01 -5.63
N VAL A 122 -6.44 -18.53 -4.81
CA VAL A 122 -5.35 -17.71 -4.21
C VAL A 122 -4.43 -17.10 -5.29
N PRO A 123 -4.00 -17.82 -6.34
CA PRO A 123 -3.25 -17.23 -7.44
C PRO A 123 -3.99 -16.10 -8.17
N ASP A 124 -5.31 -16.22 -8.39
CA ASP A 124 -6.14 -15.18 -9.00
C ASP A 124 -6.22 -13.93 -8.10
N ALA A 125 -6.48 -14.12 -6.79
CA ALA A 125 -6.47 -13.03 -5.83
C ALA A 125 -5.12 -12.30 -5.78
N ARG A 126 -4.01 -13.02 -5.85
CA ARG A 126 -2.67 -12.42 -5.92
C ARG A 126 -2.47 -11.61 -7.21
N GLN A 127 -2.89 -12.12 -8.36
CA GLN A 127 -2.80 -11.39 -9.63
C GLN A 127 -3.62 -10.10 -9.59
N ARG A 128 -4.81 -10.16 -8.99
CA ARG A 128 -5.68 -8.99 -8.76
C ARG A 128 -5.04 -7.95 -7.85
N LEU A 129 -4.45 -8.36 -6.73
CA LEU A 129 -3.72 -7.47 -5.83
C LEU A 129 -2.51 -6.84 -6.52
N HIS A 130 -1.79 -7.60 -7.34
CA HIS A 130 -0.69 -7.06 -8.15
C HIS A 130 -1.19 -6.01 -9.16
N TYR A 131 -2.30 -6.29 -9.86
CA TYR A 131 -2.93 -5.34 -10.76
C TYR A 131 -3.30 -4.02 -10.03
N ILE A 132 -3.86 -4.12 -8.82
CA ILE A 132 -4.16 -2.96 -7.99
C ILE A 132 -2.90 -2.15 -7.68
N ALA A 133 -1.81 -2.81 -7.29
CA ALA A 133 -0.54 -2.14 -6.99
C ALA A 133 -0.02 -1.37 -8.22
N GLN A 134 -0.03 -2.00 -9.39
CA GLN A 134 0.41 -1.36 -10.64
C GLN A 134 -0.47 -0.16 -11.03
N MET A 135 -1.80 -0.30 -10.93
CA MET A 135 -2.72 0.78 -11.25
C MET A 135 -2.57 1.97 -10.29
N THR A 136 -2.30 1.69 -9.01
CA THR A 136 -2.07 2.72 -7.99
C THR A 136 -0.76 3.46 -8.23
N GLU A 137 0.31 2.74 -8.58
CA GLU A 137 1.60 3.33 -8.94
C GLU A 137 1.48 4.21 -10.19
N GLN A 138 0.79 3.72 -11.22
CA GLN A 138 0.57 4.49 -12.46
C GLN A 138 -0.23 5.77 -12.20
N ALA A 139 -1.29 5.69 -11.39
CA ALA A 139 -2.10 6.85 -11.03
C ALA A 139 -1.27 7.87 -10.23
N ALA A 140 -0.51 7.42 -9.23
CA ALA A 140 0.36 8.27 -8.45
C ALA A 140 1.41 8.97 -9.32
N SER A 141 2.05 8.23 -10.23
CA SER A 141 3.02 8.80 -11.17
C SER A 141 2.40 9.87 -12.07
N ARG A 142 1.19 9.61 -12.62
CA ARG A 142 0.48 10.61 -13.44
C ARG A 142 0.13 11.88 -12.66
N VAL A 143 -0.37 11.73 -11.43
CA VAL A 143 -0.71 12.87 -10.56
C VAL A 143 0.53 13.69 -10.21
N LEU A 144 1.64 13.04 -9.86
CA LEU A 144 2.91 13.71 -9.57
C LEU A 144 3.43 14.47 -10.79
N ASN A 145 3.48 13.83 -11.96
CA ASN A 145 3.94 14.48 -13.19
C ASN A 145 3.08 15.70 -13.56
N ALA A 146 1.75 15.59 -13.44
CA ALA A 146 0.86 16.72 -13.72
C ALA A 146 1.07 17.87 -12.72
N THR A 147 1.34 17.54 -11.45
CA THR A 147 1.63 18.50 -10.38
C THR A 147 2.98 19.19 -10.62
N ASP A 148 4.00 18.45 -11.03
CA ASP A 148 5.34 18.95 -11.38
C ASP A 148 5.31 19.95 -12.53
N ILE A 149 4.30 19.87 -13.41
CA ILE A 149 4.08 20.84 -14.49
C ILE A 149 3.21 22.01 -14.00
N ALA A 150 2.14 21.73 -13.27
CA ALA A 150 1.17 22.75 -12.85
C ALA A 150 1.74 23.76 -11.84
N ILE A 151 2.55 23.30 -10.87
CA ILE A 151 3.09 24.17 -9.82
C ILE A 151 4.02 25.26 -10.40
N PRO A 152 5.02 24.94 -11.25
CA PRO A 152 5.89 25.97 -11.85
C PRO A 152 5.14 26.97 -12.71
N LEU A 153 4.11 26.53 -13.44
CA LEU A 153 3.24 27.40 -14.23
C LEU A 153 2.56 28.46 -13.33
N GLN A 154 1.96 28.03 -12.23
CA GLN A 154 1.31 28.93 -11.27
C GLN A 154 2.31 29.85 -10.56
N LYS A 155 3.49 29.33 -10.20
CA LYS A 155 4.55 30.13 -9.56
C LYS A 155 5.06 31.23 -10.48
N SER A 156 5.40 30.90 -11.73
CA SER A 156 5.82 31.89 -12.74
C SER A 156 4.74 32.96 -12.95
N LEU A 157 3.48 32.56 -13.00
CA LEU A 157 2.36 33.51 -13.15
C LEU A 157 2.26 34.48 -11.96
N ALA A 158 2.37 33.97 -10.73
CA ALA A 158 2.33 34.77 -9.51
C ALA A 158 3.52 35.75 -9.43
N GLU A 159 4.72 35.31 -9.77
CA GLU A 159 5.93 36.16 -9.78
C GLU A 159 5.79 37.31 -10.78
N LYS A 160 5.32 37.03 -12.01
CA LYS A 160 5.06 38.06 -13.03
C LYS A 160 3.98 39.04 -12.57
N ALA A 161 2.91 38.54 -11.94
CA ALA A 161 1.82 39.37 -11.43
C ALA A 161 2.31 40.35 -10.35
N GLU A 162 3.09 39.88 -9.38
CA GLU A 162 3.61 40.73 -8.30
C GLU A 162 4.64 41.75 -8.83
N ALA A 163 5.49 41.34 -9.79
CA ALA A 163 6.42 42.25 -10.44
C ALA A 163 5.70 43.39 -11.20
N LEU A 164 4.62 43.07 -11.92
CA LEU A 164 3.81 44.07 -12.60
C LEU A 164 3.08 44.97 -11.61
N LYS A 165 2.47 44.40 -10.56
CA LYS A 165 1.80 45.15 -9.51
C LYS A 165 2.71 46.20 -8.88
N LYS A 166 3.94 45.81 -8.50
CA LYS A 166 4.94 46.75 -7.95
C LYS A 166 5.24 47.91 -8.91
N ARG A 167 5.40 47.62 -10.21
CA ARG A 167 5.64 48.66 -11.23
C ARG A 167 4.43 49.57 -11.43
N TRP A 168 3.21 49.03 -11.34
CA TRP A 168 1.98 49.84 -11.35
C TRP A 168 1.89 50.73 -10.11
N ASP A 169 2.23 50.23 -8.93
CA ASP A 169 2.26 51.03 -7.69
C ASP A 169 3.26 52.20 -7.81
N ASP A 170 4.45 51.95 -8.37
CA ASP A 170 5.43 53.00 -8.63
C ASP A 170 4.95 54.05 -9.65
N LEU A 171 4.12 53.65 -10.62
CA LEU A 171 3.52 54.58 -11.58
C LEU A 171 2.54 55.51 -10.86
N PHE A 172 1.67 54.95 -10.01
CA PHE A 172 0.70 55.73 -9.22
C PHE A 172 1.37 56.58 -8.13
N ALA A 173 2.58 56.21 -7.70
CA ALA A 173 3.42 57.05 -6.85
C ALA A 173 4.19 58.16 -7.62
N ASN A 174 3.94 58.33 -8.92
CA ASN A 174 4.65 59.25 -9.82
C ASN A 174 6.18 59.00 -9.87
N ARG A 175 6.61 57.73 -9.74
CA ARG A 175 8.03 57.32 -9.77
C ARG A 175 8.49 56.76 -11.12
N LEU A 176 7.62 56.72 -12.13
CA LEU A 176 7.95 56.24 -13.48
C LEU A 176 8.00 57.38 -14.51
N SER A 177 8.91 57.24 -15.48
CA SER A 177 8.96 58.05 -16.68
C SER A 177 7.92 57.63 -17.73
N PRO A 178 7.58 58.49 -18.71
CA PRO A 178 6.69 58.13 -19.81
C PRO A 178 7.18 56.97 -20.68
N GLN A 179 8.50 56.71 -20.72
CA GLN A 179 9.05 55.57 -21.45
C GLN A 179 8.79 54.26 -20.68
N GLU A 180 9.11 54.22 -19.39
CA GLU A 180 8.89 53.06 -18.53
C GLU A 180 7.40 52.72 -18.42
N PHE A 181 6.50 53.72 -18.50
CA PHE A 181 5.07 53.49 -18.61
C PHE A 181 4.67 52.72 -19.89
N ARG A 182 5.23 53.07 -21.05
CA ARG A 182 4.92 52.35 -22.31
C ARG A 182 5.39 50.91 -22.24
N GLU A 183 6.57 50.68 -21.65
CA GLU A 183 7.11 49.34 -21.40
C GLU A 183 6.20 48.58 -20.43
N LEU A 184 5.78 49.18 -19.32
CA LEU A 184 4.83 48.56 -18.37
C LEU A 184 3.50 48.20 -19.03
N ALA A 185 2.96 49.07 -19.88
CA ALA A 185 1.72 48.80 -20.61
C ALA A 185 1.88 47.63 -21.61
N HIS A 186 3.02 47.56 -22.30
CA HIS A 186 3.36 46.45 -23.19
C HIS A 186 3.50 45.13 -22.41
N ASP A 187 4.26 45.14 -21.31
CA ASP A 187 4.49 43.96 -20.46
C ASP A 187 3.19 43.47 -19.81
N THR A 188 2.33 44.39 -19.38
CA THR A 188 1.00 44.05 -18.85
C THR A 188 0.13 43.38 -19.92
N ARG A 189 0.16 43.88 -21.16
CA ARG A 189 -0.57 43.24 -22.27
C ARG A 189 -0.03 41.86 -22.59
N ALA A 190 1.30 41.68 -22.58
CA ALA A 190 1.92 40.38 -22.78
C ALA A 190 1.57 39.40 -21.66
N PHE A 191 1.59 39.85 -20.40
CA PHE A 191 1.17 39.06 -19.25
C PHE A 191 -0.30 38.63 -19.33
N LEU A 192 -1.21 39.50 -19.77
CA LEU A 192 -2.63 39.13 -19.95
C LEU A 192 -2.83 38.01 -20.98
N ALA A 193 -2.00 37.95 -22.02
CA ALA A 193 -2.00 36.82 -22.95
C ALA A 193 -1.44 35.54 -22.28
N ASP A 194 -0.32 35.67 -21.57
CA ASP A 194 0.33 34.57 -20.84
C ASP A 194 -0.58 33.95 -19.76
N VAL A 195 -1.41 34.76 -19.09
CA VAL A 195 -2.43 34.30 -18.14
C VAL A 195 -3.40 33.32 -18.81
N ALA A 196 -3.89 33.63 -20.01
CA ALA A 196 -4.85 32.79 -20.71
C ALA A 196 -4.22 31.43 -21.11
N ASP A 197 -2.98 31.45 -21.59
CA ASP A 197 -2.27 30.24 -22.00
C ASP A 197 -1.87 29.39 -20.79
N THR A 198 -1.32 30.00 -19.74
CA THR A 198 -0.94 29.33 -18.49
C THR A 198 -2.15 28.73 -17.77
N SER A 199 -3.30 29.43 -17.77
CA SER A 199 -4.55 28.93 -17.19
C SER A 199 -5.07 27.70 -17.94
N ARG A 200 -5.01 27.72 -19.28
CA ARG A 200 -5.37 26.57 -20.11
C ARG A 200 -4.44 25.38 -19.86
N ALA A 201 -3.13 25.61 -19.82
CA ALA A 201 -2.13 24.59 -19.53
C ALA A 201 -2.33 23.98 -18.13
N THR A 202 -2.62 24.81 -17.12
CA THR A 202 -2.92 24.35 -15.76
C THR A 202 -4.19 23.51 -15.74
N THR A 203 -5.25 23.96 -16.41
CA THR A 203 -6.51 23.21 -16.51
C THR A 203 -6.30 21.85 -17.17
N GLN A 204 -5.44 21.77 -18.18
CA GLN A 204 -5.06 20.50 -18.79
C GLN A 204 -4.39 19.56 -17.77
N GLN A 205 -3.47 20.06 -16.94
CA GLN A 205 -2.86 19.23 -15.89
C GLN A 205 -3.87 18.78 -14.82
N LEU A 206 -4.83 19.64 -14.45
CA LEU A 206 -5.91 19.26 -13.54
C LEU A 206 -6.81 18.16 -14.15
N MET A 207 -7.03 18.18 -15.46
CA MET A 207 -7.74 17.11 -16.16
C MET A 207 -6.94 15.81 -16.19
N GLU A 208 -5.61 15.87 -16.36
CA GLU A 208 -4.74 14.68 -16.25
C GLU A 208 -4.81 14.07 -14.84
N ILE A 209 -4.81 14.91 -13.79
CA ILE A 209 -5.01 14.45 -12.40
C ILE A 209 -6.37 13.78 -12.24
N MET A 210 -7.44 14.37 -12.78
CA MET A 210 -8.79 13.82 -12.72
C MET A 210 -8.88 12.46 -13.44
N MET A 211 -8.35 12.35 -14.66
CA MET A 211 -8.33 11.09 -15.40
C MET A 211 -7.45 10.04 -14.73
N ALA A 212 -6.37 10.45 -14.06
CA ALA A 212 -5.54 9.53 -13.30
C ALA A 212 -6.31 8.88 -12.14
N GLN A 213 -7.41 9.48 -11.65
CA GLN A 213 -8.25 8.94 -10.56
C GLN A 213 -9.15 7.77 -10.99
N ASP A 214 -9.34 7.51 -12.29
CA ASP A 214 -10.13 6.38 -12.81
C ASP A 214 -9.63 5.02 -12.28
N PHE A 215 -8.37 4.95 -11.82
CA PHE A 215 -7.84 3.77 -11.14
C PHE A 215 -8.67 3.39 -9.90
N GLN A 216 -9.31 4.33 -9.22
CA GLN A 216 -10.06 4.10 -7.99
C GLN A 216 -11.31 3.25 -8.23
N ASP A 217 -12.04 3.48 -9.33
CA ASP A 217 -13.19 2.65 -9.71
C ASP A 217 -12.75 1.24 -10.09
N LEU A 218 -11.74 1.13 -10.96
CA LEU A 218 -11.19 -0.16 -11.39
C LEU A 218 -10.64 -0.96 -10.21
N THR A 219 -9.90 -0.30 -9.32
CA THR A 219 -9.34 -0.91 -8.11
C THR A 219 -10.44 -1.34 -7.15
N GLY A 220 -11.48 -0.52 -6.96
CA GLY A 220 -12.63 -0.86 -6.12
C GLY A 220 -13.36 -2.12 -6.60
N GLN A 221 -13.57 -2.26 -7.91
CA GLN A 221 -14.16 -3.47 -8.49
C GLN A 221 -13.27 -4.70 -8.26
N VAL A 222 -11.95 -4.56 -8.41
CA VAL A 222 -11.01 -5.67 -8.21
C VAL A 222 -10.91 -6.06 -6.74
N ILE A 223 -10.85 -5.09 -5.81
CA ILE A 223 -10.88 -5.34 -4.35
C ILE A 223 -12.14 -6.11 -3.98
N LYS A 224 -13.31 -5.71 -4.49
CA LYS A 224 -14.56 -6.43 -4.22
C LYS A 224 -14.47 -7.90 -4.65
N LYS A 225 -13.87 -8.18 -5.81
CA LYS A 225 -13.65 -9.56 -6.27
C LYS A 225 -12.68 -10.33 -5.38
N VAL A 226 -11.61 -9.69 -4.91
CA VAL A 226 -10.67 -10.32 -3.95
C VAL A 226 -11.39 -10.64 -2.63
N ILE A 227 -12.22 -9.73 -2.12
CA ILE A 227 -13.03 -9.95 -0.91
C ILE A 227 -13.99 -11.13 -1.11
N GLU A 228 -14.67 -11.21 -2.26
CA GLU A 228 -15.55 -12.34 -2.60
C GLU A 228 -14.77 -13.68 -2.59
N ILE A 229 -13.55 -13.70 -3.14
CA ILE A 229 -12.69 -14.90 -3.14
C ILE A 229 -12.29 -15.28 -1.71
N VAL A 230 -11.83 -14.32 -0.91
CA VAL A 230 -11.38 -14.56 0.46
C VAL A 230 -12.55 -15.05 1.33
N SER A 231 -13.72 -14.41 1.22
CA SER A 231 -14.93 -14.80 1.97
C SER A 231 -15.42 -16.20 1.63
N ARG A 232 -15.29 -16.62 0.36
CA ARG A 232 -15.60 -18.00 -0.04
C ARG A 232 -14.64 -19.00 0.61
N ILE A 233 -13.34 -18.75 0.55
CA ILE A 233 -12.32 -19.62 1.18
C ILE A 233 -12.55 -19.69 2.68
N GLU A 234 -12.83 -18.56 3.34
CA GLU A 234 -13.13 -18.51 4.77
C GLU A 234 -14.35 -19.36 5.14
N THR A 235 -15.45 -19.23 4.38
CA THR A 235 -16.68 -20.00 4.63
C THR A 235 -16.45 -21.50 4.50
N GLU A 236 -15.71 -21.93 3.48
CA GLU A 236 -15.42 -23.34 3.27
C GLU A 236 -14.47 -23.92 4.33
N LEU A 237 -13.48 -23.15 4.77
CA LEU A 237 -12.60 -23.54 5.88
C LEU A 237 -13.36 -23.63 7.21
N LEU A 238 -14.29 -22.71 7.47
CA LEU A 238 -15.17 -22.77 8.65
C LEU A 238 -16.09 -23.99 8.60
N GLN A 239 -16.63 -24.33 7.44
CA GLN A 239 -17.50 -25.49 7.30
C GLN A 239 -16.75 -26.80 7.61
N ILE A 240 -15.52 -26.96 7.10
CA ILE A 240 -14.64 -28.07 7.46
C ILE A 240 -14.40 -28.12 8.97
N LEU A 241 -14.07 -26.97 9.58
CA LEU A 241 -13.78 -26.91 11.00
C LEU A 241 -15.00 -27.35 11.83
N ILE A 242 -16.20 -26.94 11.44
CA ILE A 242 -17.46 -27.36 12.08
C ILE A 242 -17.70 -28.88 11.90
N GLU A 243 -17.46 -29.41 10.70
CA GLU A 243 -17.63 -30.83 10.39
C GLU A 243 -16.60 -31.71 11.14
N ALA A 244 -15.40 -31.20 11.38
CA ALA A 244 -14.33 -31.88 12.11
C ALA A 244 -14.51 -31.89 13.65
N ILE A 245 -15.42 -31.07 14.20
CA ILE A 245 -15.73 -31.07 15.64
C ILE A 245 -16.64 -32.28 15.97
N PRO A 246 -16.24 -33.16 16.93
CA PRO A 246 -17.08 -34.27 17.41
C PRO A 246 -18.45 -33.77 17.86
N GLU A 247 -19.53 -34.50 17.55
CA GLU A 247 -20.92 -34.15 17.91
C GLU A 247 -21.10 -33.73 19.39
N GLU A 248 -20.31 -34.32 20.30
CA GLU A 248 -20.32 -34.03 21.73
C GLU A 248 -19.75 -32.66 22.12
N ALA A 249 -18.91 -32.07 21.26
CA ALA A 249 -18.23 -30.78 21.46
C ALA A 249 -18.77 -29.65 20.57
N ARG A 250 -19.79 -29.91 19.72
CA ARG A 250 -20.39 -28.88 18.86
C ARG A 250 -21.14 -27.85 19.72
N PRO A 251 -20.73 -26.57 19.74
CA PRO A 251 -21.47 -25.56 20.48
C PRO A 251 -22.83 -25.33 19.79
N LYS A 252 -23.93 -25.46 20.54
CA LYS A 252 -25.32 -25.31 20.06
C LYS A 252 -25.68 -23.91 19.49
N LYS A 253 -24.69 -23.03 19.33
CA LYS A 253 -24.78 -21.64 18.86
C LYS A 253 -23.82 -21.30 17.71
N ALA A 254 -23.12 -22.28 17.10
CA ALA A 254 -22.14 -22.01 16.03
C ALA A 254 -22.72 -21.42 14.74
N VAL A 255 -24.05 -21.39 14.57
CA VAL A 255 -24.70 -20.89 13.34
C VAL A 255 -24.85 -19.35 13.35
N GLU A 256 -24.55 -18.67 14.45
CA GLU A 256 -24.63 -17.20 14.56
C GLU A 256 -23.28 -16.48 14.49
N VAL A 257 -22.15 -17.17 14.25
CA VAL A 257 -20.86 -16.49 13.99
C VAL A 257 -20.78 -16.12 12.51
N SER A 258 -21.75 -15.32 12.07
CA SER A 258 -21.75 -14.70 10.75
C SER A 258 -20.88 -13.45 10.81
N LEU A 259 -19.66 -13.55 10.26
CA LEU A 259 -19.04 -12.51 9.43
C LEU A 259 -19.08 -11.06 9.98
N MET A 260 -18.69 -10.84 11.24
CA MET A 260 -18.62 -9.49 11.84
C MET A 260 -17.20 -8.92 11.94
N ASN A 261 -16.21 -9.50 11.25
CA ASN A 261 -14.83 -9.00 11.27
C ASN A 261 -14.37 -8.49 9.89
N GLY A 262 -15.13 -7.54 9.33
CA GLY A 262 -14.57 -6.55 8.39
C GLY A 262 -13.91 -5.40 9.17
N PRO A 263 -13.10 -4.53 8.54
CA PRO A 263 -12.54 -3.36 9.22
C PRO A 263 -13.67 -2.57 9.91
N VAL A 264 -13.52 -2.34 11.20
CA VAL A 264 -14.54 -1.73 12.07
C VAL A 264 -14.74 -0.28 11.65
N ILE A 265 -15.77 -0.01 10.84
CA ILE A 265 -16.14 1.35 10.42
C ILE A 265 -17.37 1.86 11.19
N ASP A 266 -18.00 1.04 12.03
CA ASP A 266 -19.22 1.45 12.75
C ASP A 266 -19.17 1.07 14.24
N THR A 267 -18.71 2.00 15.08
CA THR A 267 -18.56 1.85 16.54
C THR A 267 -19.88 1.94 17.31
N ARG A 268 -21.04 1.94 16.63
CA ARG A 268 -22.36 2.22 17.22
C ARG A 268 -23.34 1.05 17.22
N LYS A 269 -22.92 -0.17 16.89
CA LYS A 269 -23.79 -1.35 16.99
C LYS A 269 -23.39 -2.23 18.19
N GLU A 270 -24.39 -2.55 19.01
CA GLU A 270 -24.28 -3.50 20.12
C GLU A 270 -23.80 -4.87 19.60
N GLY A 271 -22.76 -5.42 20.24
CA GLY A 271 -22.12 -6.68 19.83
C GLY A 271 -20.62 -6.58 19.53
N VAL A 272 -19.96 -5.47 19.86
CA VAL A 272 -18.51 -5.30 19.65
C VAL A 272 -17.74 -6.17 20.65
N ILE A 273 -17.18 -7.28 20.16
CA ILE A 273 -16.17 -8.07 20.89
C ILE A 273 -14.89 -7.23 20.89
N THR A 274 -14.53 -6.68 22.06
CA THR A 274 -13.37 -5.77 22.21
C THR A 274 -12.32 -6.29 23.18
N SER A 275 -12.57 -7.40 23.88
CA SER A 275 -11.68 -7.86 24.93
C SER A 275 -10.98 -9.17 24.54
N GLN A 276 -9.66 -9.15 24.67
CA GLN A 276 -8.78 -10.31 24.57
C GLN A 276 -9.20 -11.47 25.50
N GLU A 277 -9.93 -11.17 26.58
CA GLU A 277 -10.48 -12.16 27.52
C GLU A 277 -11.55 -13.06 26.89
N GLU A 278 -12.39 -12.52 25.99
CA GLU A 278 -13.42 -13.32 25.31
C GLU A 278 -12.81 -14.26 24.24
N VAL A 279 -11.67 -13.86 23.67
CA VAL A 279 -10.84 -14.71 22.81
C VAL A 279 -10.21 -15.85 23.63
N ASP A 280 -9.68 -15.54 24.81
CA ASP A 280 -9.11 -16.52 25.74
C ASP A 280 -10.15 -17.53 26.24
N ASP A 281 -11.38 -17.09 26.48
CA ASP A 281 -12.46 -17.98 26.91
C ASP A 281 -13.00 -18.85 25.77
N LEU A 282 -12.97 -18.35 24.52
CA LEU A 282 -13.26 -19.16 23.34
C LEU A 282 -12.20 -20.25 23.14
N LEU A 283 -10.91 -19.92 23.31
CA LEU A 283 -9.79 -20.86 23.23
C LEU A 283 -9.88 -21.95 24.32
N LYS A 284 -10.18 -21.56 25.56
CA LYS A 284 -10.42 -22.51 26.67
C LYS A 284 -11.61 -23.44 26.39
N SER A 285 -12.66 -22.93 25.77
CA SER A 285 -13.85 -23.74 25.43
C SER A 285 -13.57 -24.78 24.34
N LEU A 286 -12.56 -24.54 23.50
CA LEU A 286 -12.08 -25.43 22.45
C LEU A 286 -10.94 -26.36 22.91
N GLY A 287 -10.52 -26.25 24.17
CA GLY A 287 -9.50 -27.12 24.77
C GLY A 287 -8.05 -26.70 24.51
N PHE A 288 -7.81 -25.43 24.18
CA PHE A 288 -6.48 -24.81 24.11
C PHE A 288 -6.22 -23.87 25.29
#